data_AF-A0A537EYL8-F1
#
_entry.id   AF-A0A537EYL8-F1
#
_cell.length_a   1.000
_cell.length_b   1.000
_cell.length_c   1.000
_cell.angle_alpha   90.00
_cell.angle_beta   90.00
_cell.angle_gamma   90.00
#
_symmetry.space_group_name_H-M   'P 1'
#
loop_
_entity.id
_entity.type
_entity.pdbx_description
1 polymer ?
#
loop_
_entity_poly.entity_id
_entity_poly.type
_entity_poly.pdbx_seq_one_letter_code
_entity_poly.pdbx_strand_id
1 'polypeptide(L)'
;MEGVVDSSIEIRRILLLTRLRAAPKGMTMQQLVKDCKSVPGWSVVGITPFDVVRVVLQSLIDDGLAAAKDRFRLTSKGLEYLKDPLKWRLEQVTIGDVEQKLFWDEIYETFDKAYRKLRSKIPTGPPKDN
;
A
#
# COMPACT_ATOMS: atom_id res chain seq x y z
N MET A 1 17.11 -16.52 -5.51
CA MET A 1 17.32 -15.34 -4.65
C MET A 1 15.93 -14.88 -4.27
N GLU A 2 15.40 -15.36 -3.15
CA GLU A 2 14.08 -14.95 -2.67
C GLU A 2 14.17 -13.47 -2.29
N GLY A 3 13.59 -12.62 -3.13
CA GLY A 3 13.64 -11.18 -2.97
C GLY A 3 12.88 -10.80 -1.72
N VAL A 4 13.61 -10.33 -0.72
CA VAL A 4 13.06 -9.60 0.43
C VAL A 4 12.16 -8.51 -0.15
N VAL A 5 10.85 -8.69 -0.06
CA VAL A 5 9.90 -7.69 -0.49
C VAL A 5 10.02 -6.56 0.53
N ASP A 6 10.65 -5.47 0.10
CA ASP A 6 10.81 -4.28 0.94
C ASP A 6 9.43 -3.80 1.40
N SER A 7 9.15 -3.91 2.70
CA SER A 7 7.90 -3.44 3.33
C SER A 7 7.57 -2.00 2.92
N SER A 8 8.58 -1.16 2.69
CA SER A 8 8.40 0.23 2.25
C SER A 8 7.82 0.33 0.83
N ILE A 9 8.12 -0.63 -0.05
CA ILE A 9 7.53 -0.71 -1.39
C ILE A 9 6.08 -1.18 -1.30
N GLU A 10 5.79 -2.20 -0.50
CA GLU A 10 4.41 -2.70 -0.34
C GLU A 10 3.47 -1.67 0.28
N ILE A 11 3.98 -0.89 1.23
CA ILE A 11 3.33 0.31 1.76
C ILE A 11 2.92 1.28 0.64
N ARG A 12 3.87 1.64 -0.24
CA ARG A 12 3.60 2.55 -1.36
C ARG A 12 2.61 1.96 -2.37
N ARG A 13 2.64 0.64 -2.57
CA ARG A 13 1.69 -0.10 -3.42
C ARG A 13 0.26 0.01 -2.87
N ILE A 14 0.07 -0.23 -1.58
CA ILE A 14 -1.24 -0.13 -0.91
C ILE A 14 -1.79 1.30 -1.01
N LEU A 15 -0.97 2.31 -0.75
CA LEU A 15 -1.37 3.72 -0.91
C LEU A 15 -1.81 4.04 -2.33
N LEU A 16 -1.04 3.63 -3.34
CA LEU A 16 -1.35 3.91 -4.73
C LEU A 16 -2.66 3.22 -5.15
N LEU A 17 -2.86 1.96 -4.75
CA LEU A 17 -4.12 1.25 -4.96
C LEU A 17 -5.30 1.96 -4.29
N THR A 18 -5.08 2.56 -3.11
CA THR A 18 -6.10 3.32 -2.37
C THR A 18 -6.54 4.58 -3.13
N ARG A 19 -5.59 5.31 -3.73
CA ARG A 19 -5.89 6.45 -4.59
C ARG A 19 -6.66 6.02 -5.84
N LEU A 20 -6.25 4.92 -6.47
CA LEU A 20 -6.96 4.37 -7.63
C LEU A 20 -8.39 3.92 -7.27
N ARG A 21 -8.60 3.40 -6.06
CA ARG A 21 -9.95 3.07 -5.54
C ARG A 21 -10.84 4.31 -5.42
N ALA A 22 -10.29 5.42 -4.93
CA ALA A 22 -11.02 6.69 -4.79
C ALA A 22 -11.32 7.37 -6.14
N ALA A 23 -10.61 6.99 -7.21
CA ALA A 23 -10.76 7.55 -8.55
C ALA A 23 -11.32 6.51 -9.56
N PRO A 24 -12.65 6.27 -9.60
CA PRO A 24 -13.25 5.23 -10.47
C PRO A 24 -13.05 5.48 -11.98
N LYS A 25 -12.82 6.74 -12.38
CA LYS A 25 -12.46 7.11 -13.76
C LYS A 25 -10.98 6.87 -14.09
N GLY A 26 -10.19 6.41 -13.12
CA GLY A 26 -8.75 6.27 -13.21
C GLY A 26 -7.99 7.59 -13.02
N MET A 27 -6.67 7.50 -12.92
CA MET A 27 -5.77 8.63 -12.70
C MET A 27 -4.68 8.69 -13.78
N THR A 28 -4.19 9.89 -14.10
CA THR A 28 -3.00 10.05 -14.94
C THR A 28 -1.73 9.90 -14.09
N MET A 29 -0.58 9.67 -14.73
CA MET A 29 0.71 9.66 -14.04
C MET A 29 0.95 10.97 -13.25
N GLN A 30 0.62 12.12 -13.84
CA GLN A 30 0.78 13.42 -13.19
C GLN A 30 -0.10 13.58 -11.94
N GLN A 31 -1.33 13.06 -11.99
CA GLN A 31 -2.22 13.06 -10.82
C GLN A 31 -1.67 12.16 -9.72
N LEU A 32 -1.20 10.96 -10.07
CA LEU A 32 -0.57 10.05 -9.12
C LEU A 32 0.68 10.67 -8.48
N VAL A 33 1.58 11.25 -9.27
CA VAL A 33 2.77 11.94 -8.75
C VAL A 33 2.42 13.11 -7.85
N LYS A 34 1.39 13.88 -8.20
CA LYS A 34 0.93 15.02 -7.37
C LYS A 34 0.35 14.56 -6.04
N ASP A 35 -0.43 13.49 -6.02
CA ASP A 35 -1.08 12.99 -4.81
C ASP A 35 -0.08 12.23 -3.91
N CYS A 36 0.83 11.49 -4.52
CA CYS A 36 1.84 10.72 -3.81
C CYS A 36 2.93 11.60 -3.17
N LYS A 37 3.37 12.68 -3.85
CA LYS A 37 4.40 13.58 -3.28
C LYS A 37 3.94 14.30 -2.01
N SER A 38 2.62 14.44 -1.79
CA SER A 38 2.07 15.03 -0.57
C SER A 38 2.00 14.06 0.60
N VAL A 39 2.27 12.77 0.38
CA VAL A 39 2.27 11.77 1.45
C VAL A 39 3.64 11.78 2.15
N PRO A 40 3.71 12.05 3.47
CA PRO A 40 4.94 11.91 4.24
C PRO A 40 5.54 10.50 4.08
N GLY A 41 6.87 10.40 3.93
CA GLY A 41 7.55 9.11 3.71
C GLY A 41 7.51 8.57 2.28
N TRP A 42 6.77 9.22 1.36
CA TRP A 42 6.74 8.78 -0.04
C TRP A 42 8.09 8.94 -0.75
N SER A 43 8.78 10.05 -0.48
CA SER A 43 10.03 10.41 -1.15
C SER A 43 11.18 9.52 -0.72
N VAL A 44 12.01 9.11 -1.68
CA VAL A 44 13.22 8.33 -1.44
C VAL A 44 14.43 9.21 -1.79
N VAL A 45 15.41 9.28 -0.89
CA VAL A 45 16.61 10.09 -1.09
C VAL A 45 17.31 9.67 -2.39
N GLY A 46 17.59 10.65 -3.25
CA GLY A 46 18.25 10.41 -4.54
C GLY A 46 17.35 9.89 -5.66
N ILE A 47 16.03 9.72 -5.44
CA ILE A 47 15.08 9.27 -6.45
C ILE A 47 13.96 10.29 -6.63
N THR A 48 13.59 10.60 -7.87
CA THR A 48 12.52 11.56 -8.13
C THR A 48 11.16 10.97 -7.73
N PRO A 49 10.18 11.79 -7.28
CA PRO A 49 8.82 11.30 -7.01
C PRO A 49 8.17 10.60 -8.19
N PHE A 50 8.50 11.04 -9.42
CA PHE A 50 8.05 10.39 -10.65
C PHE A 50 8.58 8.97 -10.77
N ASP A 51 9.88 8.76 -10.54
CA ASP A 51 10.50 7.44 -10.63
C ASP A 51 9.97 6.49 -9.57
N VAL A 52 9.77 6.97 -8.33
CA VAL A 52 9.15 6.17 -7.25
C VAL A 52 7.74 5.73 -7.65
N VAL A 53 6.89 6.66 -8.11
CA VAL A 53 5.53 6.33 -8.56
C VAL A 53 5.56 5.37 -9.74
N ARG A 54 6.45 5.57 -10.70
CA ARG A 54 6.57 4.69 -11.88
C ARG A 54 6.92 3.27 -11.47
N VAL A 55 7.92 3.07 -10.59
CA VAL A 55 8.33 1.73 -10.14
C VAL A 55 7.20 1.03 -9.37
N VAL A 56 6.58 1.73 -8.43
CA VAL A 56 5.46 1.20 -7.64
C VAL A 56 4.29 0.83 -8.56
N LEU A 57 3.89 1.73 -9.45
CA LEU A 57 2.79 1.52 -10.37
C LEU A 57 3.07 0.37 -11.35
N GLN A 58 4.28 0.26 -11.88
CA GLN A 58 4.67 -0.85 -12.73
C GLN A 58 4.53 -2.18 -11.99
N SER A 59 5.01 -2.27 -10.75
CA SER A 59 4.86 -3.49 -9.94
C SER A 59 3.40 -3.88 -9.70
N LEU A 60 2.49 -2.90 -9.58
CA LEU A 60 1.05 -3.16 -9.45
C LEU A 60 0.44 -3.67 -10.76
N ILE A 61 0.92 -3.17 -11.90
CA ILE A 61 0.49 -3.61 -13.22
C ILE A 61 0.99 -5.04 -13.48
N ASP A 62 2.24 -5.33 -13.16
CA ASP A 62 2.85 -6.65 -13.31
C ASP A 62 2.09 -7.71 -12.49
N ASP A 63 1.65 -7.35 -11.28
CA ASP A 63 0.81 -8.22 -10.44
C ASP A 63 -0.68 -8.22 -10.84
N GLY A 64 -1.09 -7.44 -11.84
CA GLY A 64 -2.48 -7.31 -12.30
C GLY A 64 -3.41 -6.62 -11.30
N LEU A 65 -2.87 -5.87 -10.34
CA LEU A 65 -3.62 -5.10 -9.33
C LEU A 65 -4.07 -3.73 -9.88
N ALA A 66 -3.31 -3.19 -10.83
CA ALA A 66 -3.67 -1.99 -11.60
C ALA A 66 -3.64 -2.30 -13.10
N ALA A 67 -4.45 -1.56 -13.87
CA ALA A 67 -4.44 -1.62 -15.33
C ALA A 67 -3.89 -0.31 -15.90
N ALA A 68 -2.99 -0.41 -16.88
CA ALA A 68 -2.53 0.71 -17.69
C ALA A 68 -3.37 0.83 -18.97
N LYS A 69 -4.04 1.96 -19.14
CA LYS A 69 -4.68 2.40 -20.38
C LYS A 69 -4.27 3.87 -20.63
N ASP A 70 -5.20 4.68 -21.13
CA ASP A 70 -5.15 6.14 -21.10
C ASP A 70 -5.06 6.70 -19.66
N ARG A 71 -5.67 5.98 -18.71
CA ARG A 71 -5.66 6.29 -17.27
C ARG A 71 -5.42 4.99 -16.49
N PHE A 72 -4.66 5.08 -15.41
CA PHE A 72 -4.43 3.97 -14.50
C PHE A 72 -5.68 3.70 -13.68
N ARG A 73 -6.09 2.44 -13.57
CA ARG A 73 -7.32 2.04 -12.86
C ARG A 73 -7.06 0.86 -11.95
N LEU A 74 -7.79 0.81 -10.84
CA LEU A 74 -7.84 -0.36 -9.97
C LEU A 74 -8.54 -1.53 -10.70
N THR A 75 -7.98 -2.72 -10.66
CA THR A 75 -8.63 -3.94 -11.18
C THR A 75 -9.50 -4.59 -10.10
N SER A 76 -10.37 -5.54 -10.48
CA SER A 76 -11.09 -6.36 -9.50
C SER A 76 -10.13 -7.11 -8.57
N LYS A 77 -9.02 -7.63 -9.10
CA LYS A 77 -7.94 -8.28 -8.33
C LYS A 77 -7.29 -7.30 -7.35
N GLY A 78 -7.02 -6.07 -7.78
CA GLY A 78 -6.51 -5.00 -6.91
C GLY A 78 -7.46 -4.63 -5.78
N LEU A 79 -8.77 -4.60 -6.05
CA LEU A 79 -9.78 -4.36 -5.03
C LEU A 79 -9.87 -5.51 -4.02
N GLU A 80 -9.79 -6.76 -4.45
CA GLU A 80 -9.73 -7.92 -3.57
C GLU A 80 -8.45 -7.93 -2.73
N TYR A 81 -7.31 -7.57 -3.32
CA TYR A 81 -6.05 -7.41 -2.63
C TYR A 81 -6.14 -6.37 -1.50
N LEU A 82 -6.72 -5.20 -1.80
CA LEU A 82 -6.93 -4.13 -0.82
C LEU A 82 -7.89 -4.51 0.31
N LYS A 83 -8.83 -5.43 0.08
CA LYS A 83 -9.82 -5.85 1.09
C LYS A 83 -9.26 -6.88 2.07
N ASP A 84 -8.13 -7.50 1.77
CA ASP A 84 -7.57 -8.62 2.53
C ASP A 84 -6.13 -8.31 2.98
N PRO A 85 -5.94 -7.84 4.23
CA PRO A 85 -4.62 -7.51 4.75
C PRO A 85 -3.68 -8.71 4.85
N LEU A 86 -4.20 -9.94 4.80
CA LEU A 86 -3.36 -11.15 4.77
C LEU A 86 -2.65 -11.34 3.43
N LYS A 87 -3.10 -10.65 2.38
CA LYS A 87 -2.42 -10.62 1.08
C LYS A 87 -1.29 -9.59 1.06
N TRP A 88 -1.21 -8.72 2.06
CA TRP A 88 -0.19 -7.68 2.13
C TRP A 88 1.14 -8.27 2.55
N ARG A 89 2.18 -8.01 1.75
CA ARG A 89 3.54 -8.50 1.96
C ARG A 89 4.30 -7.56 2.91
N LEU A 90 3.74 -7.35 4.10
CA LEU A 90 4.34 -6.53 5.14
C LEU A 90 5.08 -7.45 6.12
N GLU A 91 6.39 -7.29 6.29
CA GLU A 91 7.12 -7.99 7.33
C GLU A 91 6.76 -7.43 8.72
N GLN A 92 6.67 -8.28 9.74
CA GLN A 92 6.29 -7.88 11.10
C GLN A 92 7.27 -6.89 11.77
N VAL A 93 8.47 -6.69 11.21
CA VAL A 93 9.58 -5.96 11.86
C VAL A 93 9.78 -4.52 11.33
N THR A 94 9.07 -4.08 10.29
CA THR A 94 9.19 -2.68 9.78
C THR A 94 8.07 -1.77 10.30
N ILE A 95 7.58 -2.06 11.50
CA ILE A 95 6.50 -1.35 12.19
C ILE A 95 7.05 -0.37 13.26
N GLY A 96 8.34 -0.41 13.56
CA GLY A 96 8.97 0.53 14.50
C GLY A 96 9.55 1.76 13.78
N ASP A 97 8.84 2.88 13.81
CA ASP A 97 9.24 4.03 14.66
C ASP A 97 8.94 5.44 14.14
N VAL A 98 8.65 5.70 12.86
CA VAL A 98 8.33 7.10 12.46
C VAL A 98 7.23 7.24 11.42
N GLU A 99 7.01 6.26 10.54
CA GLU A 99 6.01 6.41 9.48
C GLU A 99 4.60 5.98 9.89
N GLN A 100 4.44 5.27 11.00
CA GLN A 100 3.22 4.51 11.29
C GLN A 100 1.96 5.32 11.58
N LYS A 101 1.98 6.36 12.41
CA LYS A 101 0.70 6.86 12.94
C LYS A 101 -0.17 7.55 11.87
N LEU A 102 0.39 8.50 11.13
CA LEU A 102 -0.34 9.22 10.07
C LEU A 102 -0.59 8.35 8.82
N PHE A 103 0.36 7.50 8.48
CA PHE A 103 0.26 6.55 7.36
C PHE A 103 -0.82 5.50 7.60
N TRP A 104 -0.84 4.93 8.81
CA TRP A 104 -1.89 4.02 9.18
C TRP A 104 -3.22 4.75 9.34
N ASP A 105 -3.28 5.96 9.89
CA ASP A 105 -4.54 6.71 9.99
C ASP A 105 -5.17 6.96 8.61
N GLU A 106 -4.39 7.27 7.57
CA GLU A 106 -4.90 7.45 6.19
C GLU A 106 -5.33 6.12 5.54
N ILE A 107 -4.61 5.02 5.82
CA ILE A 107 -5.01 3.67 5.42
C ILE A 107 -6.23 3.19 6.23
N TYR A 108 -6.35 3.53 7.51
CA TYR A 108 -7.44 3.17 8.41
C TYR A 108 -8.72 3.90 8.08
N GLU A 109 -8.66 5.21 7.85
CA GLU A 109 -9.81 5.96 7.36
C GLU A 109 -10.36 5.34 6.07
N THR A 110 -9.48 4.76 5.24
CA THR A 110 -9.91 4.11 3.99
C THR A 110 -10.29 2.62 4.14
N PHE A 111 -9.84 1.92 5.20
CA PHE A 111 -9.94 0.46 5.35
C PHE A 111 -10.34 -0.08 6.75
N ASP A 112 -10.97 0.74 7.60
CA ASP A 112 -11.35 0.46 9.01
C ASP A 112 -11.99 -0.93 9.28
N LYS A 113 -12.67 -1.54 8.30
CA LYS A 113 -13.32 -2.85 8.46
C LYS A 113 -12.37 -4.06 8.37
N ALA A 114 -11.28 -3.95 7.60
CA ALA A 114 -10.39 -5.07 7.33
C ALA A 114 -9.43 -5.32 8.50
N TYR A 115 -8.93 -4.24 9.11
CA TYR A 115 -8.00 -4.34 10.23
C TYR A 115 -8.65 -4.80 11.54
N ARG A 116 -9.91 -4.43 11.80
CA ARG A 116 -10.65 -4.96 12.98
C ARG A 116 -10.67 -6.49 13.01
N LYS A 117 -10.78 -7.14 11.85
CA LYS A 117 -10.71 -8.60 11.69
C LYS A 117 -9.31 -9.18 11.90
N LEU A 118 -8.26 -8.41 11.64
CA LEU A 118 -6.87 -8.85 11.85
C LEU A 118 -6.51 -8.74 13.33
N ARG A 119 -6.85 -7.61 13.97
CA ARG A 119 -6.62 -7.36 15.40
C ARG A 119 -7.36 -8.35 16.30
N SER A 120 -8.55 -8.80 15.90
CA SER A 120 -9.29 -9.85 16.61
C SER A 120 -8.66 -11.25 16.49
N LYS A 121 -7.70 -11.45 15.57
CA LYS A 121 -7.02 -12.73 15.35
C LYS A 121 -5.61 -12.79 15.93
N ILE A 122 -5.05 -11.66 16.36
CA ILE A 122 -3.78 -11.62 17.09
C ILE A 122 -4.13 -11.89 18.56
N PRO A 123 -3.71 -13.03 19.16
CA PRO A 123 -3.95 -13.29 20.57
C PRO A 123 -3.15 -12.28 21.39
N THR A 124 -3.82 -11.29 21.98
CA THR A 124 -3.23 -10.43 23.01
C THR A 124 -3.29 -11.18 24.34
N GLY A 125 -2.39 -12.13 24.51
CA GLY A 125 -2.15 -12.82 25.78
C GLY A 125 -0.69 -13.22 25.85
N PRO A 126 -0.02 -13.08 27.01
CA PRO A 126 1.35 -13.55 27.14
C PRO A 126 1.38 -15.07 26.87
N PRO A 127 2.49 -15.61 26.30
CA PRO A 127 2.63 -17.04 26.11
C PRO A 127 2.40 -17.73 27.45
N LYS A 128 1.45 -18.66 27.50
CA LYS A 128 1.34 -19.57 28.64
C LYS A 128 2.52 -20.52 28.54
N ASP A 129 3.53 -20.27 29.37
CA ASP A 129 4.56 -21.24 29.68
C ASP A 129 3.88 -22.53 30.18
N ASN A 130 4.32 -23.66 29.65
CA ASN A 130 3.89 -24.99 30.03
C ASN A 130 5.12 -25.77 30.49
#